data_AF-A0A6I1Z6L0-F1
#
_entry.id   AF-A0A6I1Z6L0-F1
#
_cell.length_a   1.000
_cell.length_b   1.000
_cell.length_c   1.000
_cell.angle_alpha   90.00
_cell.angle_beta   90.00
_cell.angle_gamma   90.00
#
_symmetry.space_group_name_H-M   'P 1'
#
loop_
_entity.id
_entity.type
_entity.pdbx_description
1 polymer ?
#
loop_
_entity_poly.entity_id
_entity_poly.type
_entity_poly.pdbx_seq_one_letter_code
_entity_poly.pdbx_strand_id
1 'polypeptide(L)'
;MIDLTQTLPQRFIGAGFTLYEKGSCLYLYRNQNHHGGIFIAKLPIKATVLNVTEVAERYLKPKIGEIKRAVEIGRDKKPYQKYILHACVICGKIRWVQLAKGKPKHLKCQSCAHWKGGKFKGSKGYIWISLPRNDPFFSMTNSKGYIRTNRLAMAQHLGRCLYSGERVQTRNRVKTDVRIENLRLISKPR
;
A
#
# COMPACT_ATOMS: atom_id res chain seq x y z
N MET A 1 17.20 -11.80 -38.17
CA MET A 1 16.35 -10.59 -38.14
C MET A 1 15.08 -10.93 -38.91
N ILE A 2 13.90 -10.88 -38.27
CA ILE A 2 12.64 -11.03 -39.00
C ILE A 2 12.42 -9.71 -39.74
N ASP A 3 12.40 -9.75 -41.06
CA ASP A 3 12.06 -8.60 -41.89
C ASP A 3 10.59 -8.24 -41.64
N LEU A 4 10.35 -7.15 -40.92
CA LEU A 4 9.02 -6.67 -40.51
C LEU A 4 8.35 -5.85 -41.62
N THR A 5 8.93 -5.77 -42.82
CA THR A 5 8.38 -4.99 -43.94
C THR A 5 7.24 -5.69 -44.69
N GLN A 6 7.00 -6.99 -44.45
CA GLN A 6 5.81 -7.67 -44.96
C GLN A 6 4.58 -7.30 -44.12
N THR A 7 3.60 -6.70 -44.78
CA THR A 7 2.37 -6.10 -44.24
C THR A 7 1.47 -7.12 -43.54
N LEU A 8 1.80 -7.46 -42.29
CA LEU A 8 0.88 -8.17 -41.41
C LEU A 8 -0.26 -7.22 -41.00
N PRO A 9 -1.52 -7.70 -40.93
CA PRO A 9 -2.63 -6.90 -40.44
C PRO A 9 -2.35 -6.45 -39.00
N GLN A 10 -2.18 -5.14 -38.81
CA GLN A 10 -1.94 -4.55 -37.50
C GLN A 10 -3.27 -4.22 -36.83
N ARG A 11 -3.44 -4.64 -35.58
CA ARG A 11 -4.52 -4.15 -34.72
C ARG A 11 -3.94 -3.41 -33.53
N PHE A 12 -4.25 -2.11 -33.45
CA PHE A 12 -4.01 -1.31 -32.25
C PHE A 12 -5.06 -1.64 -31.21
N ILE A 13 -4.60 -1.90 -29.99
CA ILE A 13 -5.42 -2.48 -28.92
C ILE A 13 -5.51 -1.55 -27.70
N GLY A 14 -5.03 -0.30 -27.83
CA GLY A 14 -4.90 0.65 -26.74
C GLY A 14 -3.69 0.39 -25.83
N ALA A 15 -3.43 1.31 -24.89
CA ALA A 15 -2.37 1.22 -23.86
C ALA A 15 -0.91 1.05 -24.36
N GLY A 16 -0.63 1.39 -25.63
CA GLY A 16 0.71 1.28 -26.20
C GLY A 16 1.12 -0.16 -26.52
N PHE A 17 0.19 -1.01 -26.95
CA PHE A 17 0.49 -2.35 -27.45
C PHE A 17 0.01 -2.52 -28.90
N THR A 18 0.73 -3.37 -29.64
CA THR A 18 0.42 -3.76 -31.03
C THR A 18 0.40 -5.27 -31.14
N LEU A 19 -0.63 -5.83 -31.77
CA LEU A 19 -0.71 -7.25 -32.10
C LEU A 19 -0.34 -7.46 -33.57
N TYR A 20 0.47 -8.49 -33.82
CA TYR A 20 0.78 -8.98 -35.16
C TYR A 20 0.28 -10.42 -35.30
N GLU A 21 -0.45 -10.70 -36.36
CA GLU A 21 -0.90 -12.05 -36.68
C GLU A 21 0.09 -12.69 -37.64
N LYS A 22 0.55 -13.92 -37.34
CA LYS A 22 1.39 -14.70 -38.25
C LYS A 22 1.07 -16.19 -38.12
N GLY A 23 0.44 -16.74 -39.16
CA GLY A 23 -0.01 -18.13 -39.20
C GLY A 23 -1.14 -18.37 -38.21
N SER A 24 -1.00 -19.38 -37.33
CA SER A 24 -1.96 -19.70 -36.26
C SER A 24 -1.68 -18.98 -34.93
N CYS A 25 -0.85 -17.94 -34.95
CA CYS A 25 -0.34 -17.26 -33.75
C CYS A 25 -0.49 -15.74 -33.81
N LEU A 26 -0.78 -15.14 -32.65
CA LEU A 26 -0.75 -13.71 -32.38
C LEU A 26 0.51 -13.36 -31.60
N TYR A 27 1.18 -12.27 -31.98
CA TYR A 27 2.41 -11.78 -31.37
C TYR A 27 2.12 -10.41 -30.77
N LEU A 28 2.17 -10.30 -29.45
CA LEU A 28 1.94 -9.06 -28.72
C LEU A 28 3.25 -8.29 -28.57
N TYR A 29 3.25 -7.02 -28.94
CA TYR A 29 4.38 -6.11 -28.78
C TYR A 29 3.98 -4.92 -27.91
N ARG A 30 4.90 -4.44 -27.09
CA ARG A 30 4.74 -3.16 -26.38
C ARG A 30 5.45 -2.08 -27.17
N ASN A 31 4.70 -1.05 -27.56
CA ASN A 31 5.22 0.12 -28.26
C ASN A 31 6.11 0.90 -27.29
N GLN A 32 7.35 1.14 -27.70
CA GLN A 32 8.25 2.08 -27.04
C GLN A 32 8.32 3.36 -27.86
N ASN A 33 8.50 4.49 -27.18
CA ASN A 33 8.36 5.79 -27.79
C ASN A 33 9.33 6.05 -28.97
N HIS A 34 10.46 5.33 -29.10
CA HIS A 34 11.48 5.67 -30.11
C HIS A 34 12.27 4.51 -30.78
N HIS A 35 12.11 3.22 -30.45
CA HIS A 35 13.00 2.15 -30.97
C HIS A 35 12.33 0.79 -31.28
N GLY A 36 11.20 0.79 -31.98
CA GLY A 36 10.51 -0.46 -32.33
C GLY A 36 9.85 -1.13 -31.12
N GLY A 37 8.83 -1.96 -31.37
CA GLY A 37 8.11 -2.65 -30.30
C GLY A 37 8.97 -3.74 -29.66
N ILE A 38 8.88 -3.90 -28.33
CA ILE A 38 9.45 -5.08 -27.66
C ILE A 38 8.47 -6.23 -27.78
N PHE A 39 8.93 -7.38 -28.29
CA PHE A 39 8.15 -8.62 -28.30
C PHE A 39 7.85 -9.05 -26.86
N ILE A 40 6.56 -9.24 -26.56
CA ILE A 40 6.06 -9.57 -25.23
C ILE A 40 5.69 -11.05 -25.13
N ALA A 41 4.88 -11.55 -26.06
CA ALA A 41 4.35 -12.91 -25.98
C ALA A 41 3.85 -13.43 -27.34
N LYS A 42 3.90 -14.76 -27.50
CA LYS A 42 3.26 -15.51 -28.58
C LYS A 42 2.00 -16.18 -28.03
N LEU A 43 0.85 -15.91 -28.63
CA LEU A 43 -0.47 -16.34 -28.21
C LEU A 43 -1.10 -17.22 -29.32
N PRO A 44 -1.82 -18.31 -29.00
CA PRO A 44 -2.55 -19.07 -30.00
C PRO A 44 -3.77 -18.30 -30.52
N ILE A 45 -4.04 -18.32 -31.84
CA ILE A 45 -5.17 -17.58 -32.46
C ILE A 45 -6.53 -18.02 -31.92
N LYS A 46 -6.70 -19.27 -31.46
CA LYS A 46 -7.95 -19.73 -30.82
C LYS A 46 -8.35 -18.93 -29.57
N ALA A 47 -7.50 -18.03 -29.07
CA ALA A 47 -7.83 -17.07 -28.03
C ALA A 47 -8.71 -15.89 -28.53
N THR A 48 -9.17 -15.89 -29.79
CA THR A 48 -9.94 -14.81 -30.45
C THR A 48 -11.24 -14.37 -29.76
N VAL A 49 -11.73 -15.10 -28.75
CA VAL A 49 -12.93 -14.72 -27.97
C VAL A 49 -12.57 -14.20 -26.57
N LEU A 50 -11.35 -14.43 -26.09
CA LEU A 50 -10.88 -13.78 -24.87
C LEU A 50 -10.42 -12.38 -25.21
N ASN A 51 -11.02 -11.40 -24.55
CA ASN A 51 -10.67 -10.00 -24.69
C ASN A 51 -9.14 -9.88 -24.55
N VAL A 52 -8.47 -9.30 -25.53
CA VAL A 52 -7.01 -9.17 -25.53
C VAL A 52 -6.52 -8.50 -24.24
N THR A 53 -7.33 -7.64 -23.63
CA THR A 53 -7.06 -7.09 -22.30
C THR A 53 -7.05 -8.16 -21.20
N GLU A 54 -7.95 -9.14 -21.20
CA GLU A 54 -7.93 -10.26 -20.25
C GLU A 54 -6.71 -11.15 -20.44
N VAL A 55 -6.32 -11.42 -21.69
CA VAL A 55 -5.12 -12.20 -22.00
C VAL A 55 -3.87 -11.42 -21.57
N ALA A 56 -3.78 -10.15 -21.93
CA ALA A 56 -2.71 -9.27 -21.50
C ALA A 56 -2.64 -9.21 -19.97
N GLU A 57 -3.77 -9.02 -19.28
CA GLU A 57 -3.82 -9.02 -17.82
C GLU A 57 -3.40 -10.35 -17.20
N ARG A 58 -3.84 -11.48 -17.78
CA ARG A 58 -3.54 -12.81 -17.24
C ARG A 58 -2.06 -13.18 -17.40
N TYR A 59 -1.43 -12.78 -18.51
CA TYR A 59 -0.05 -13.14 -18.81
C TYR A 59 0.97 -12.06 -18.42
N LEU A 60 0.56 -10.80 -18.25
CA LEU A 60 1.47 -9.69 -17.90
C LEU A 60 1.38 -9.25 -16.45
N LYS A 61 0.45 -9.78 -15.65
CA LYS A 61 0.40 -9.49 -14.21
C LYS A 61 1.68 -10.02 -13.55
N PRO A 62 2.54 -9.12 -13.02
CA PRO A 62 3.78 -9.54 -12.37
C PRO A 62 3.47 -10.45 -11.18
N LYS A 63 4.27 -11.50 -10.99
CA LYS A 63 4.07 -12.45 -9.88
C LYS A 63 4.79 -11.96 -8.63
N ILE A 64 4.19 -12.14 -7.45
CA ILE A 64 4.89 -11.85 -6.18
C ILE A 64 6.16 -12.71 -6.13
N GLY A 65 7.29 -12.08 -5.80
CA GLY A 65 8.61 -12.70 -5.83
C GLY A 65 9.38 -12.52 -7.14
N GLU A 66 8.74 -12.02 -8.20
CA GLU A 66 9.41 -11.70 -9.47
C GLU A 66 10.50 -10.66 -9.25
N ILE A 67 11.69 -10.90 -9.82
CA ILE A 67 12.84 -10.01 -9.73
C ILE A 67 13.09 -9.39 -11.10
N LYS A 68 13.15 -8.05 -11.16
CA LYS A 68 13.46 -7.28 -12.36
C LYS A 68 14.55 -6.24 -12.09
N ARG A 69 15.28 -5.84 -13.13
CA ARG A 69 16.16 -4.66 -13.06
C ARG A 69 15.33 -3.38 -13.08
N ALA A 70 15.94 -2.30 -12.58
CA ALA A 70 15.32 -0.98 -12.51
C ALA A 70 14.77 -0.53 -13.88
N VAL A 71 15.54 -0.73 -14.95
CA VAL A 71 15.14 -0.34 -16.32
C VAL A 71 13.88 -1.05 -16.80
N GLU A 72 13.69 -2.32 -16.43
CA GLU A 72 12.54 -3.13 -16.84
C GLU A 72 11.24 -2.67 -16.17
N ILE A 73 11.35 -1.92 -15.06
CA ILE A 73 10.22 -1.36 -14.32
C ILE A 73 10.12 0.17 -14.48
N GLY A 74 10.79 0.74 -15.49
CA GLY A 74 10.74 2.17 -15.79
C GLY A 74 11.51 3.07 -14.81
N ARG A 75 12.58 2.56 -14.18
CA ARG A 75 13.49 3.33 -13.32
C ARG A 75 14.87 3.44 -13.96
N ASP A 76 15.28 4.67 -14.23
CA ASP A 76 16.47 5.04 -15.00
C ASP A 76 17.68 5.41 -14.13
N LYS A 77 17.47 6.01 -12.94
CA LYS A 77 18.56 6.54 -12.10
C LYS A 77 19.64 5.53 -11.69
N LYS A 78 19.28 4.24 -11.58
CA LYS A 78 20.19 3.15 -11.16
C LYS A 78 19.85 1.87 -11.92
N PRO A 79 20.23 1.76 -13.21
CA PRO A 79 19.70 0.75 -14.12
C PRO A 79 19.99 -0.69 -13.68
N TYR A 80 21.14 -0.91 -13.03
CA TYR A 80 21.60 -2.22 -12.54
C TYR A 80 20.92 -2.67 -11.23
N GLN A 81 20.20 -1.78 -10.54
CA GLN A 81 19.56 -2.12 -9.27
C GLN A 81 18.44 -3.13 -9.49
N LYS A 82 18.47 -4.25 -8.76
CA LYS A 82 17.40 -5.24 -8.77
C LYS A 82 16.26 -4.84 -7.83
N TYR A 83 15.05 -5.13 -8.26
CA TYR A 83 13.81 -4.96 -7.52
C TYR A 83 13.04 -6.27 -7.50
N ILE A 84 12.33 -6.53 -6.42
CA ILE A 84 11.44 -7.68 -6.25
C ILE A 84 10.01 -7.19 -6.08
N LEU A 85 9.06 -7.83 -6.75
CA LEU A 85 7.65 -7.57 -6.53
C LEU A 85 7.22 -8.16 -5.19
N HIS A 86 6.77 -7.33 -4.26
CA HIS A 86 6.46 -7.75 -2.91
C HIS A 86 5.17 -7.11 -2.40
N ALA A 87 4.34 -7.91 -1.73
CA ALA A 87 3.14 -7.44 -1.04
C ALA A 87 3.50 -6.91 0.35
N CYS A 88 2.88 -5.81 0.76
CA CYS A 88 3.03 -5.34 2.13
C CYS A 88 2.50 -6.40 3.13
N VAL A 89 3.31 -6.77 4.12
CA VAL A 89 2.89 -7.72 5.18
C VAL A 89 1.76 -7.22 6.10
N ILE A 90 1.34 -5.95 5.97
CA ILE A 90 0.27 -5.33 6.78
C ILE A 90 -0.99 -5.13 5.96
N CYS A 91 -0.90 -4.47 4.80
CA CYS A 91 -2.07 -4.11 3.99
C CYS A 91 -2.20 -4.88 2.66
N GLY A 92 -1.30 -5.82 2.37
CA GLY A 92 -1.33 -6.59 1.12
C GLY A 92 -0.94 -5.81 -0.15
N LYS A 93 -0.83 -4.47 -0.10
CA LYS A 93 -0.51 -3.65 -1.29
C LYS A 93 0.80 -4.10 -1.95
N ILE A 94 0.69 -4.54 -3.20
CA ILE A 94 1.79 -5.02 -4.04
C ILE A 94 2.57 -3.83 -4.60
N ARG A 95 3.91 -3.92 -4.60
CA ARG A 95 4.80 -2.92 -5.19
C ARG A 95 6.18 -3.51 -5.51
N TRP A 96 6.92 -2.84 -6.38
CA TRP A 96 8.35 -3.09 -6.56
C TRP A 96 9.15 -2.54 -5.36
N VAL A 97 9.93 -3.40 -4.72
CA VAL A 97 10.81 -3.07 -3.58
C VAL A 97 12.25 -3.39 -3.95
N GLN A 98 13.20 -2.53 -3.56
CA GLN A 98 14.62 -2.78 -3.82
C GLN A 98 15.03 -4.13 -3.21
N LEU A 99 15.73 -4.96 -3.98
CA LEU A 99 16.30 -6.22 -3.50
C LEU A 99 17.69 -5.96 -2.91
N ALA A 100 17.93 -6.43 -1.69
CA ALA A 100 19.21 -6.34 -0.99
C ALA A 100 19.51 -7.66 -0.29
N LYS A 101 20.71 -8.23 -0.49
CA LYS A 101 21.11 -9.53 0.09
C LYS A 101 20.07 -10.65 -0.13
N GLY A 102 19.49 -10.72 -1.32
CA GLY A 102 18.45 -11.70 -1.68
C GLY A 102 17.07 -11.47 -1.05
N LYS A 103 16.85 -10.38 -0.31
CA LYS A 103 15.59 -10.08 0.39
C LYS A 103 15.04 -8.71 0.01
N PRO A 104 13.71 -8.49 0.07
CA PRO A 104 13.13 -7.15 -0.09
C PRO A 104 13.62 -6.22 1.03
N LYS A 105 14.14 -5.05 0.65
CA LYS A 105 14.67 -4.05 1.59
C LYS A 105 13.61 -3.57 2.60
N HIS A 106 12.33 -3.52 2.19
CA HIS A 106 11.23 -3.09 3.05
C HIS A 106 10.01 -4.02 2.91
N LEU A 107 9.71 -4.76 3.98
CA LEU A 107 8.53 -5.64 4.06
C LEU A 107 7.21 -4.85 4.12
N LYS A 108 7.24 -3.66 4.75
CA LYS A 108 6.07 -2.78 4.90
C LYS A 108 6.10 -1.65 3.86
N CYS A 109 4.93 -1.24 3.38
CA CYS A 109 4.83 -0.03 2.56
C CYS A 109 5.04 1.21 3.44
N GLN A 110 5.33 2.35 2.82
CA GLN A 110 5.65 3.58 3.56
C GLN A 110 4.53 4.01 4.52
N SER A 111 3.27 3.93 4.10
CA SER A 111 2.12 4.25 4.95
C SER A 111 2.01 3.30 6.14
N CYS A 112 2.12 1.98 5.92
CA CYS A 112 2.11 0.99 7.00
C CYS A 112 3.33 1.05 7.91
N ALA A 113 4.49 1.48 7.41
CA ALA A 113 5.68 1.69 8.22
C ALA A 113 5.51 2.90 9.17
N HIS A 114 4.81 3.94 8.71
CA HIS A 114 4.46 5.10 9.53
C HIS A 114 3.24 4.87 10.44
N TRP A 115 2.37 3.94 10.10
CA TRP A 115 1.20 3.61 10.91
C TRP A 115 1.62 2.84 12.17
N LYS A 116 1.49 3.51 13.32
CA LYS A 116 1.81 2.93 14.64
C LYS A 116 0.56 2.37 15.32
N GLY A 117 -0.27 1.63 14.57
CA GLY A 117 -1.52 1.04 15.09
C GLY A 117 -2.55 2.09 15.53
N GLY A 118 -2.69 3.18 14.78
CA GLY A 118 -3.60 4.29 15.12
C GLY A 118 -3.10 5.17 16.27
N LYS A 119 -1.84 5.01 16.70
CA LYS A 119 -1.23 5.83 17.76
C LYS A 119 -0.38 6.95 17.18
N PHE A 120 -0.49 8.15 17.73
CA PHE A 120 0.47 9.23 17.44
C PHE A 120 0.70 10.12 18.66
N LYS A 121 1.89 10.74 18.72
CA LYS A 121 2.24 11.72 19.75
C LYS A 121 1.89 13.12 19.22
N GLY A 122 0.96 13.80 19.89
CA GLY A 122 0.58 15.18 19.53
C GLY A 122 1.65 16.20 19.96
N SER A 123 1.54 17.43 19.47
CA SER A 123 2.49 18.54 19.78
C SER A 123 2.67 18.78 21.27
N LYS A 124 1.60 18.61 22.07
CA LYS A 124 1.64 18.76 23.53
C LYS A 124 2.23 17.55 24.27
N GLY A 125 2.75 16.55 23.58
CA GLY A 125 3.38 15.35 24.17
C GLY A 125 2.42 14.25 24.60
N TYR A 126 1.11 14.43 24.43
CA TYR A 126 0.11 13.38 24.69
C TYR A 126 0.12 12.34 23.57
N ILE A 127 -0.12 11.07 23.95
CA ILE A 127 -0.41 10.01 22.98
C ILE A 127 -1.90 10.00 22.70
N TRP A 128 -2.23 9.95 21.42
CA TRP A 128 -3.59 9.78 20.89
C TRP A 128 -3.71 8.39 20.29
N ILE A 129 -4.87 7.76 20.47
CA ILE A 129 -5.21 6.44 19.94
C ILE A 129 -6.49 6.57 19.12
N SER A 130 -6.49 6.04 17.90
CA SER A 130 -7.70 5.89 17.10
C SER A 130 -8.52 4.71 17.61
N LEU A 131 -9.81 4.92 17.83
CA LEU A 131 -10.75 3.85 18.18
C LEU A 131 -11.68 3.55 17.00
N PRO A 132 -12.08 2.28 16.79
CA PRO A 132 -13.10 1.95 15.80
C PRO A 132 -14.49 2.43 16.28
N ARG A 133 -15.42 2.68 15.33
CA ARG A 133 -16.74 3.25 15.62
C ARG A 133 -17.62 2.41 16.57
N ASN A 134 -17.36 1.10 16.63
CA ASN A 134 -18.06 0.15 17.48
C ASN A 134 -17.42 -0.01 18.88
N ASP A 135 -16.34 0.73 19.19
CA ASP A 135 -15.73 0.71 20.52
C ASP A 135 -16.65 1.39 21.56
N PRO A 136 -16.85 0.80 22.76
CA PRO A 136 -17.69 1.39 23.80
C PRO A 136 -17.28 2.82 24.21
N PHE A 137 -15.99 3.16 24.09
CA PHE A 137 -15.45 4.48 24.43
C PHE A 137 -15.36 5.43 23.22
N PHE A 138 -15.90 5.06 22.05
CA PHE A 138 -15.82 5.86 20.84
C PHE A 138 -16.48 7.25 21.01
N SER A 139 -17.52 7.36 21.84
CA SER A 139 -18.19 8.63 22.15
C SER A 139 -17.29 9.67 22.84
N MET A 140 -16.15 9.24 23.41
CA MET A 140 -15.15 10.13 24.00
C MET A 140 -14.08 10.61 23.01
N THR A 141 -14.12 10.14 21.76
CA THR A 141 -13.17 10.54 20.73
C THR A 141 -13.44 11.96 20.23
N ASN A 142 -12.44 12.57 19.60
CA ASN A 142 -12.64 13.81 18.84
C ASN A 142 -13.34 13.52 17.50
N SER A 143 -13.62 14.56 16.71
CA SER A 143 -14.24 14.44 15.38
C SER A 143 -13.46 13.56 14.38
N LYS A 144 -12.20 13.23 14.67
CA LYS A 144 -11.35 12.34 13.86
C LYS A 144 -11.30 10.90 14.38
N GLY A 145 -12.07 10.56 15.43
CA GLY A 145 -12.08 9.22 16.03
C GLY A 145 -10.86 8.93 16.92
N TYR A 146 -10.18 9.96 17.44
CA TYR A 146 -9.04 9.81 18.35
C TYR A 146 -9.37 10.20 19.79
N ILE A 147 -8.88 9.41 20.75
CA ILE A 147 -8.95 9.67 22.19
C ILE A 147 -7.53 9.79 22.78
N ARG A 148 -7.35 10.59 23.84
CA ARG A 148 -6.08 10.63 24.58
C ARG A 148 -5.91 9.35 25.39
N THR A 149 -4.73 8.74 25.36
CA THR A 149 -4.47 7.47 26.07
C THR A 149 -4.81 7.54 27.56
N ASN A 150 -4.46 8.63 28.24
CA ASN A 150 -4.75 8.79 29.68
C ASN A 150 -6.26 8.86 29.95
N ARG A 151 -7.07 9.42 29.03
CA ARG A 151 -8.53 9.43 29.16
C ARG A 151 -9.10 8.03 28.96
N LEU A 152 -8.59 7.29 27.97
CA LEU A 152 -9.02 5.92 27.71
C LEU A 152 -8.71 5.01 28.90
N ALA A 153 -7.48 5.06 29.43
CA ALA A 153 -7.07 4.27 30.59
C ALA A 153 -7.94 4.55 31.82
N MET A 154 -8.24 5.83 32.10
CA MET A 154 -9.15 6.19 33.19
C MET A 154 -10.59 5.72 32.96
N ALA A 155 -11.12 5.86 31.74
CA ALA A 155 -12.47 5.40 31.41
C ALA A 155 -12.61 3.87 31.56
N GLN A 156 -11.60 3.12 31.11
CA GLN A 156 -11.51 1.67 31.28
C GLN A 156 -11.46 1.29 32.76
N HIS A 157 -10.67 1.99 33.57
CA HIS A 157 -10.59 1.74 35.01
C HIS A 157 -11.92 2.00 35.73
N LEU A 158 -12.68 3.02 35.32
CA LEU A 158 -13.99 3.34 35.88
C LEU A 158 -15.14 2.47 35.32
N GLY A 159 -14.91 1.74 34.22
CA GLY A 159 -15.95 1.00 33.52
C GLY A 159 -17.02 1.89 32.85
N ARG A 160 -16.74 3.17 32.61
CA ARG A 160 -17.68 4.10 31.95
C ARG A 160 -16.97 5.20 31.16
N CYS A 161 -17.70 5.82 30.24
CA CYS A 161 -17.22 7.03 29.57
C CYS A 161 -17.06 8.19 30.56
N LEU A 162 -16.05 9.04 30.33
CA LEU A 162 -15.88 10.27 31.09
C LEU A 162 -16.79 11.37 30.57
N TYR A 163 -17.41 12.13 31.48
CA TYR A 163 -18.20 13.31 31.16
C TYR A 163 -17.34 14.42 30.54
N SER A 164 -17.99 15.35 29.83
CA SER A 164 -17.32 16.47 29.16
C SER A 164 -16.52 17.37 30.13
N GLY A 165 -17.01 17.52 31.37
CA GLY A 165 -16.35 18.27 32.44
C GLY A 165 -15.21 17.54 33.16
N GLU A 166 -15.07 16.22 32.98
CA GLU A 166 -14.05 15.41 33.65
C GLU A 166 -12.71 15.48 32.90
N ARG A 167 -11.66 15.93 33.59
CA ARG A 167 -10.29 16.05 33.07
C ARG A 167 -9.38 15.05 33.76
N VAL A 168 -8.49 14.40 33.01
CA VAL A 168 -7.47 13.50 33.56
C VAL A 168 -6.12 14.21 33.57
N GLN A 169 -5.48 14.28 34.74
CA GLN A 169 -4.12 14.80 34.92
C GLN A 169 -3.16 13.70 35.39
N THR A 170 -1.89 13.79 35.01
CA THR A 170 -0.83 12.90 35.51
C THR A 170 -0.16 13.52 36.74
N ARG A 171 0.08 12.74 37.79
CA ARG A 171 0.70 13.20 39.05
C ARG A 171 2.17 13.57 38.83
N ASN A 172 2.93 12.71 38.15
CA ASN A 172 4.35 12.91 37.87
C ASN A 172 4.65 13.87 36.69
N ARG A 173 3.64 14.53 36.10
CA ARG A 173 3.75 15.39 34.91
C ARG A 173 4.28 14.67 33.64
N VAL A 174 4.49 13.36 33.68
CA VAL A 174 4.89 12.54 32.52
C VAL A 174 3.63 12.14 31.75
N LYS A 175 3.40 12.80 30.61
CA LYS A 175 2.16 12.66 29.82
C LYS A 175 1.96 11.28 29.18
N THR A 176 3.04 10.50 29.06
CA THR A 176 3.03 9.16 28.46
C THR A 176 2.87 8.05 29.49
N ASP A 177 2.95 8.36 30.79
CA ASP A 177 2.77 7.38 31.87
C ASP A 177 1.27 7.24 32.17
N VAL A 178 0.71 6.13 31.71
CA VAL A 178 -0.73 5.83 31.71
C VAL A 178 -1.15 4.90 32.85
N ARG A 179 -0.23 4.58 33.77
CA ARG A 179 -0.52 3.75 34.95
C ARG A 179 -1.57 4.44 35.81
N ILE A 180 -2.58 3.69 36.28
CA ILE A 180 -3.77 4.26 36.92
C ILE A 180 -3.40 5.02 38.20
N GLU A 181 -2.44 4.54 38.97
CA GLU A 181 -1.92 5.19 40.18
C GLU A 181 -1.30 6.57 39.91
N ASN A 182 -0.85 6.83 38.68
CA ASN A 182 -0.31 8.11 38.24
C ASN A 182 -1.38 9.04 37.66
N LEU A 183 -2.62 8.59 37.49
CA LEU A 183 -3.71 9.39 36.96
C LEU A 183 -4.57 9.98 38.08
N ARG A 184 -5.09 11.19 37.87
CA ARG A 184 -6.07 11.85 38.73
C ARG A 184 -7.21 12.40 37.88
N LEU A 185 -8.44 12.03 38.23
CA LEU A 185 -9.65 12.62 37.67
C LEU A 185 -9.97 13.93 38.41
N ILE A 186 -10.26 14.98 37.64
CA ILE A 186 -10.64 16.29 38.15
C ILE A 186 -11.94 16.66 37.46
N SER A 187 -13.03 16.68 38.21
CA SER A 187 -14.31 17.25 37.79
C SER A 187 -14.28 18.76 38.03
N LYS A 188 -14.88 19.53 37.12
CA LYS A 188 -15.31 20.88 37.47
C LYS A 188 -16.61 20.78 38.26
N PRO A 189 -16.80 21.54 39.35
CA PRO A 189 -18.13 21.72 39.90
C PRO A 189 -19.04 22.30 38.80
N ARG A 190 -20.27 21.79 38.72
CA ARG A 190 -21.29 22.36 37.82
C ARG A 190 -21.77 23.68 38.38
#